data_AF-A0A9W9WTT9-F1
#
_entry.id   AF-A0A9W9WTT9-F1
#
_cell.length_a   1.000
_cell.length_b   1.000
_cell.length_c   1.000
_cell.angle_alpha   90.00
_cell.angle_beta   90.00
_cell.angle_gamma   90.00
#
_symmetry.space_group_name_H-M   'P 1'
#
loop_
_entity.id
_entity.type
_entity.pdbx_description
1 polymer ?
#
loop_
_entity_poly.entity_id
_entity_poly.type
_entity_poly.pdbx_seq_one_letter_code
_entity_poly.pdbx_strand_id
1 'polypeptide(L)'
;MEISGSHSRRSNASNATEADVHRCERCKQRKTRCDREFPACQRCRRLDVRCEYAGRKRPGFPAGHRQLLEEKLRALAQSIV
;
A
#
# COMPACT_ATOMS: atom_id res chain seq x y z
N MET A 1 4.14 0.21 36.06
CA MET A 1 4.85 1.02 35.04
C MET A 1 5.12 0.13 33.85
N GLU A 2 4.90 0.67 32.65
CA GLU A 2 5.18 0.10 31.31
C GLU A 2 4.21 -0.97 30.75
N ILE A 3 3.16 -0.54 30.03
CA ILE A 3 2.76 -1.16 28.75
C ILE A 3 2.49 -0.03 27.73
N SER A 4 3.57 0.41 27.10
CA SER A 4 3.74 0.71 25.68
C SER A 4 2.50 1.17 24.87
N GLY A 5 2.33 2.49 24.79
CA GLY A 5 2.26 3.25 23.53
C GLY A 5 1.34 2.75 22.40
N SER A 6 0.03 3.01 22.53
CA SER A 6 -0.92 3.00 21.41
C SER A 6 -0.65 4.18 20.46
N HIS A 7 0.35 4.07 19.58
CA HIS A 7 0.51 4.99 18.46
C HIS A 7 -0.59 4.71 17.42
N SER A 8 -1.73 5.36 17.63
CA SER A 8 -2.83 5.46 16.68
C SER A 8 -2.32 6.11 15.39
N ARG A 9 -1.93 5.29 14.40
CA ARG A 9 -1.62 5.79 13.05
C ARG A 9 -2.93 6.14 12.36
N ARG A 10 -3.47 7.32 12.69
CA ARG A 10 -4.47 8.01 11.86
C ARG A 10 -3.89 8.17 10.45
N SER A 11 -4.25 7.27 9.56
CA SER A 11 -3.96 7.39 8.14
C SER A 11 -5.21 7.96 7.50
N ASN A 12 -5.22 9.29 7.32
CA ASN A 12 -6.30 10.02 6.68
C ASN A 12 -6.34 9.60 5.20
N ALA A 13 -7.32 8.78 4.84
CA ALA A 13 -7.44 8.10 3.55
C ALA A 13 -8.19 8.95 2.51
N SER A 14 -7.74 10.17 2.26
CA SER A 14 -8.39 11.07 1.30
C SER A 14 -7.34 11.81 0.49
N ASN A 15 -6.84 11.14 -0.57
CA ASN A 15 -6.35 11.71 -1.84
C ASN A 15 -5.33 10.76 -2.48
N ALA A 16 -5.85 9.74 -3.19
CA ALA A 16 -5.07 8.82 -4.01
C ALA A 16 -4.77 9.42 -5.39
N THR A 17 -4.26 10.66 -5.44
CA THR A 17 -4.01 11.39 -6.70
C THR A 17 -2.69 12.16 -6.73
N GLU A 18 -1.68 11.72 -5.99
CA GLU A 18 -0.32 12.21 -6.23
C GLU A 18 0.58 11.00 -6.42
N ALA A 19 1.11 10.87 -7.63
CA ALA A 19 2.14 9.91 -7.98
C ALA A 19 3.34 10.15 -7.06
N ASP A 20 3.32 9.50 -5.90
CA ASP A 20 4.41 9.55 -4.97
C ASP A 20 5.66 9.11 -5.71
N VAL A 21 6.64 10.01 -5.76
CA VAL A 21 7.87 9.88 -6.55
C VAL A 21 8.72 8.77 -5.92
N HIS A 22 8.33 7.53 -6.19
CA HIS A 22 8.83 6.36 -5.51
C HIS A 22 10.13 5.86 -6.13
N ARG A 23 11.01 5.35 -5.25
CA ARG A 23 12.10 4.48 -5.69
C ARG A 23 11.48 3.22 -6.29
N CYS A 24 12.09 2.67 -7.35
CA CYS A 24 11.69 1.35 -7.82
C CYS A 24 11.77 0.32 -6.67
N GLU A 25 10.97 -0.73 -6.74
CA GLU A 25 10.84 -1.72 -5.66
C GLU A 25 12.19 -2.34 -5.26
N ARG A 26 13.09 -2.53 -6.22
CA ARG A 26 14.42 -3.08 -5.94
C ARG A 26 15.31 -2.11 -5.16
N CYS A 27 15.34 -0.83 -5.53
CA CYS A 27 16.08 0.18 -4.77
C CYS A 27 15.47 0.43 -3.39
N LYS A 28 14.15 0.31 -3.28
CA LYS A 28 13.42 0.39 -2.01
C LYS A 28 13.79 -0.76 -1.07
N GLN A 29 13.79 -2.00 -1.56
CA GLN A 29 14.21 -3.18 -0.78
C GLN A 29 15.68 -3.11 -0.37
N ARG A 30 16.56 -2.68 -1.28
CA ARG A 30 18.00 -2.53 -1.01
C ARG A 30 18.33 -1.26 -0.22
N LYS A 31 17.35 -0.39 0.05
CA LYS A 31 17.51 0.92 0.69
C LYS A 31 18.55 1.82 -0.01
N THR A 32 18.81 1.63 -1.30
CA THR A 32 19.78 2.44 -2.06
C THR A 32 19.12 3.66 -2.70
N ARG A 33 19.95 4.56 -3.24
CA ARG A 33 19.48 5.64 -4.12
C ARG A 33 18.91 5.05 -5.42
N CYS A 34 17.84 5.66 -5.95
CA CYS A 34 17.24 5.31 -7.24
C CYS A 34 17.28 6.54 -8.14
N ASP A 35 17.86 6.43 -9.33
CA ASP A 35 17.99 7.56 -10.26
C ASP A 35 16.71 7.79 -11.10
N ARG A 36 15.67 6.96 -10.91
CA ARG A 36 14.31 7.14 -11.47
C ARG A 36 14.20 7.27 -13.00
N GLU A 37 15.24 6.92 -13.74
CA GLU A 37 15.24 6.88 -15.21
C GLU A 37 14.27 5.81 -15.75
N PHE A 38 13.60 6.11 -16.88
CA PHE A 38 12.66 5.21 -17.57
C PHE A 38 13.30 4.71 -18.87
N PRO A 39 13.23 3.41 -19.23
CA PRO A 39 12.37 2.35 -18.69
C PRO A 39 12.89 1.64 -17.41
N ALA A 40 14.14 1.86 -17.03
CA ALA A 40 14.74 1.28 -15.83
C ALA A 40 15.79 2.20 -15.23
N CYS A 41 15.87 2.27 -13.89
CA CYS A 41 16.91 3.07 -13.24
C CYS A 41 18.32 2.54 -13.58
N GLN A 42 19.31 3.43 -13.57
CA GLN A 42 20.69 3.12 -13.94
C GLN A 42 21.25 1.87 -13.23
N ARG A 43 20.98 1.69 -11.93
CA ARG A 43 21.43 0.52 -11.16
C ARG A 43 20.76 -0.77 -11.60
N CYS A 44 19.46 -0.74 -11.91
CA CYS A 44 18.75 -1.93 -12.39
C CYS A 44 19.18 -2.27 -13.83
N ARG A 45 19.40 -1.26 -14.68
CA ARG A 45 19.96 -1.43 -16.03
C ARG A 45 21.35 -2.06 -16.02
N ARG A 46 22.26 -1.56 -15.19
CA ARG A 46 23.64 -2.11 -15.07
C ARG A 46 23.69 -3.54 -14.55
N LEU A 47 22.71 -3.93 -13.73
CA LEU A 47 22.62 -5.28 -13.18
C LEU A 47 21.76 -6.21 -14.03
N ASP A 48 21.27 -5.71 -15.16
CA ASP A 48 20.36 -6.40 -16.09
C ASP A 48 19.20 -7.11 -15.38
N VAL A 49 18.48 -6.37 -14.54
CA VAL A 49 17.34 -6.89 -13.78
C VAL A 49 16.07 -6.11 -14.03
N ARG A 50 14.94 -6.77 -13.76
CA ARG A 50 13.61 -6.15 -13.80
C ARG A 50 13.53 -4.95 -12.85
N CYS A 51 13.23 -3.78 -13.41
CA CYS A 51 12.97 -2.55 -12.68
C CYS A 51 11.46 -2.32 -12.66
N GLU A 52 10.86 -2.32 -11.46
CA GLU A 52 9.42 -2.13 -11.31
C GLU A 52 9.14 -0.96 -10.36
N TYR A 53 8.33 -0.02 -10.84
CA TYR A 53 7.78 1.07 -10.04
C TYR A 53 6.36 0.68 -9.66
N ALA A 54 6.20 -0.03 -8.55
CA ALA A 54 4.88 -0.38 -8.07
C ALA A 54 4.17 0.88 -7.54
N GLY A 55 2.93 1.10 -7.99
CA GLY A 55 2.04 2.07 -7.35
C GLY A 55 1.79 1.68 -5.89
N ARG A 56 1.46 2.67 -5.04
CA ARG A 56 1.05 2.38 -3.66
C ARG A 56 -0.14 1.42 -3.71
N LYS A 57 0.05 0.18 -3.22
CA LYS A 57 -1.09 -0.70 -2.93
C LYS A 57 -1.96 0.05 -1.95
N ARG A 58 -3.21 0.32 -2.34
CA ARG A 58 -4.17 0.97 -1.46
C ARG A 58 -4.17 0.16 -0.15
N PRO A 59 -4.02 0.82 1.02
CA PRO A 59 -4.20 0.13 2.29
C PRO A 59 -5.51 -0.65 2.21
N GLY A 60 -5.52 -1.89 2.69
CA GLY A 60 -6.74 -2.68 2.75
C GLY A 60 -7.86 -1.92 3.45
N PHE A 61 -9.08 -2.43 3.34
CA PHE A 61 -10.22 -1.79 4.00
C PHE A 61 -9.95 -1.55 5.49
N PRO A 62 -10.48 -0.44 6.08
CA PRO A 62 -10.32 -0.14 7.49
C PRO A 62 -10.67 -1.33 8.39
N ALA A 63 -10.03 -1.40 9.56
CA ALA A 63 -10.37 -2.41 10.57
C ALA A 63 -11.88 -2.37 10.86
N GLY A 64 -12.53 -3.53 10.80
CA GLY A 64 -13.98 -3.68 10.99
C GLY A 64 -14.84 -3.55 9.74
N HIS A 65 -14.29 -3.12 8.59
CA HIS A 65 -15.05 -3.07 7.34
C HIS A 65 -15.54 -4.46 6.90
N ARG A 66 -14.77 -5.51 7.21
CA ARG A 66 -15.19 -6.90 7.00
C ARG A 66 -16.45 -7.24 7.80
N GLN A 67 -16.52 -6.84 9.06
CA GLN A 67 -17.66 -7.10 9.94
C GLN A 67 -18.91 -6.38 9.44
N LEU A 68 -18.77 -5.12 9.00
CA LEU A 68 -19.86 -4.38 8.38
C LEU A 68 -20.39 -5.08 7.13
N LEU A 69 -19.48 -5.61 6.30
CA LEU A 69 -19.87 -6.31 5.07
C LEU A 69 -20.58 -7.63 5.38
N GLU A 70 -20.11 -8.36 6.40
CA GLU A 70 -20.74 -9.59 6.89
C GLU A 70 -22.15 -9.33 7.46
N GLU A 71 -22.34 -8.24 8.19
CA GLU A 71 -23.65 -7.83 8.70
C GLU A 71 -24.61 -7.47 7.56
N LYS A 72 -24.14 -6.69 6.59
CA LYS A 72 -24.93 -6.36 5.38
C LYS A 72 -25.31 -7.61 4.59
N LEU A 73 -24.38 -8.55 4.43
CA LEU A 73 -24.63 -9.84 3.78
C LEU A 73 -25.72 -10.62 4.53
N ARG A 74 -25.66 -10.68 5.86
CA ARG A 74 -26.67 -11.35 6.69
C ARG A 74 -28.05 -10.70 6.52
N ALA A 75 -28.14 -9.37 6.57
CA ALA A 75 -29.40 -8.66 6.43
C ALA A 75 -30.04 -8.89 5.04
N LEU A 76 -29.23 -8.82 3.98
CA LEU A 76 -29.69 -9.10 2.62
C LEU A 76 -30.14 -10.55 2.45
N ALA A 77 -29.38 -11.51 2.99
CA ALA A 77 -29.73 -12.92 2.94
C ALA A 77 -31.08 -13.21 3.61
N GLN A 78 -31.41 -12.51 4.71
CA GLN A 78 -32.70 -12.65 5.39
C GLN A 78 -33.87 -12.04 4.61
N SER A 79 -33.62 -11.02 3.80
CA SER A 79 -34.68 -10.34 3.02
C SER A 79 -35.12 -11.07 1.76
N ILE A 80 -34.34 -12.07 1.33
CA ILE A 80 -34.58 -12.85 0.10
C ILE A 80 -35.25 -14.20 0.43
N VAL A 81 -35.52 -14.47 1.71
CA VAL A 81 -36.26 -15.64 2.21
C VAL A 81 -37.62 -15.19 2.70
#